data_AF-A0A067QRM7-F1
#
_entry.id   AF-A0A067QRM7-F1
#
_cell.length_a   1.000
_cell.length_b   1.000
_cell.length_c   1.000
_cell.angle_alpha   90.00
_cell.angle_beta   90.00
_cell.angle_gamma   90.00
#
_symmetry.space_group_name_H-M   'P 1'
#
loop_
_entity.id
_entity.type
_entity.pdbx_description
1 polymer ?
#
loop_
_entity_poly.entity_id
_entity_poly.type
_entity_poly.pdbx_seq_one_letter_code
_entity_poly.pdbx_strand_id
1 'polypeptide(L)'
;MFHVTAMKKKIKYPKKSSLNAEQQAMYLQLLVKFAKKHSPFPTPLEQKELQQYEAFHDKVVAERFEFIHFVKQRCALTQDRYLVINPDVKKYIEEMWQHRLSRASKYPADYEPLRLLPLVYSDKKKPVVMKLEENLLEVGSIPFIFLPKFKNPIHIPTDYSRMRARFPPESDGTRNTFKIPVSEDKNAETFAVAGGVHVVISSSALKRITDNHPPNFEKAWDLPVIVKEYKQCDNKVVKVVYLNKALPPKCLTTVEKNT
;
A
#
# COMPACT_ATOMS: atom_id res chain seq x y z
N MET A 1 -19.17 17.45 -29.72
CA MET A 1 -18.27 18.62 -29.63
C MET A 1 -18.69 19.43 -28.41
N PHE A 2 -18.07 19.21 -27.25
CA PHE A 2 -18.34 19.99 -26.03
C PHE A 2 -17.05 20.66 -25.59
N HIS A 3 -16.88 21.91 -26.03
CA HIS A 3 -15.87 22.81 -25.50
C HIS A 3 -16.29 23.24 -24.10
N VAL A 4 -15.78 22.59 -23.05
CA VAL A 4 -15.72 23.20 -21.72
C VAL A 4 -14.38 23.90 -21.60
N THR A 5 -14.26 25.04 -22.27
CA THR A 5 -13.20 26.02 -22.05
C THR A 5 -13.55 26.81 -20.77
N ALA A 6 -13.68 26.12 -19.64
CA ALA A 6 -13.71 26.80 -18.35
C ALA A 6 -12.27 27.21 -18.04
N MET A 7 -11.93 28.47 -18.31
CA MET A 7 -10.69 29.07 -17.84
C MET A 7 -10.53 28.75 -16.34
N LYS A 8 -9.62 27.83 -16.01
CA LYS A 8 -9.26 27.50 -14.63
C LYS A 8 -8.62 28.74 -14.01
N LYS A 9 -9.42 29.63 -13.40
CA LYS A 9 -8.90 30.60 -12.43
C LYS A 9 -8.10 29.78 -11.42
N LYS A 10 -6.77 29.97 -11.40
CA LYS A 10 -5.88 29.32 -10.42
C LYS A 10 -6.42 29.70 -9.03
N ILE A 11 -7.07 28.74 -8.38
CA ILE A 11 -7.61 28.92 -7.04
C ILE A 11 -6.40 29.07 -6.14
N LYS A 12 -6.18 30.28 -5.62
CA LYS A 12 -5.10 30.55 -4.68
C LYS A 12 -5.58 30.15 -3.30
N TYR A 13 -4.77 29.36 -2.60
CA TYR A 13 -4.97 29.15 -1.17
C TYR A 13 -4.93 30.53 -0.49
N PRO A 14 -5.89 30.86 0.40
CA PRO A 14 -6.08 32.23 0.83
C PRO A 14 -4.93 32.81 1.65
N LYS A 15 -4.05 32.00 2.26
CA LYS A 15 -3.01 32.48 3.18
C LYS A 15 -1.69 31.71 3.03
N LYS A 16 -0.55 32.37 3.21
CA LYS A 16 0.72 31.65 3.43
C LYS A 16 0.79 31.17 4.89
N SER A 17 1.66 30.20 5.19
CA SER A 17 1.92 29.80 6.57
C SER A 17 2.36 31.01 7.41
N SER A 18 1.96 31.03 8.67
CA SER A 18 2.40 32.01 9.66
C SER A 18 3.86 31.83 10.05
N LEU A 19 4.45 30.65 9.76
CA LEU A 19 5.87 30.37 9.98
C LEU A 19 6.72 30.80 8.78
N ASN A 20 7.85 31.45 9.07
CA ASN A 20 8.85 31.77 8.06
C ASN A 20 9.72 30.54 7.69
N ALA A 21 10.58 30.65 6.68
CA ALA A 21 11.38 29.53 6.20
C ALA A 21 12.32 28.93 7.26
N GLU A 22 12.90 29.78 8.12
CA GLU A 22 13.80 29.35 9.20
C GLU A 22 13.04 28.61 10.31
N GLN A 23 11.87 29.13 10.70
CA GLN A 23 10.96 28.50 11.65
C GLN A 23 10.43 27.16 11.14
N GLN A 24 10.13 27.07 9.84
CA GLN A 24 9.73 25.80 9.21
C GLN A 24 10.86 24.78 9.24
N ALA A 25 12.09 25.18 8.89
CA ALA A 25 13.24 24.29 8.95
C ALA A 25 13.51 23.79 10.38
N MET A 26 13.45 24.70 11.35
CA MET A 26 13.59 24.39 12.77
C MET A 26 12.48 23.49 13.29
N TYR A 27 11.22 23.76 12.94
CA TYR A 27 10.09 22.89 13.29
C TYR A 27 10.28 21.46 12.75
N LEU A 28 10.72 21.31 11.50
CA LEU A 28 10.99 19.98 10.92
C LEU A 28 12.14 19.26 11.63
N GLN A 29 13.21 19.97 12.02
CA GLN A 29 14.30 19.39 12.80
C GLN A 29 13.82 18.92 14.17
N LEU A 30 13.06 19.74 14.89
CA LEU A 30 12.49 19.39 16.20
C LEU A 30 11.50 18.23 16.10
N LEU A 31 10.63 18.24 15.07
CA LEU A 31 9.69 17.15 14.79
C LEU A 31 10.42 15.82 14.61
N VAL A 32 11.52 15.78 13.85
CA VAL A 32 12.33 14.57 13.66
C VAL A 32 13.06 14.16 14.96
N LYS A 33 13.56 15.14 15.73
CA LYS A 33 14.26 14.92 17.00
C LYS A 33 13.34 14.24 18.02
N PHE A 34 12.15 14.81 18.24
CA PHE A 34 11.19 14.31 19.23
C PHE A 34 10.40 13.09 18.75
N ALA A 35 10.21 12.89 17.43
CA ALA A 35 9.60 11.66 16.91
C ALA A 35 10.43 10.39 17.19
N LYS A 36 11.76 10.54 17.37
CA LYS A 36 12.68 9.41 17.58
C LYS A 36 13.12 9.24 19.03
N LYS A 37 12.96 10.25 19.88
CA LYS A 37 13.45 10.28 21.25
C LYS A 37 12.49 11.02 22.17
N HIS A 38 11.83 10.30 23.06
CA HIS A 38 11.26 10.87 24.28
C HIS A 38 12.20 10.51 25.43
N SER A 39 13.03 11.47 25.86
CA SER A 39 13.78 11.32 27.10
C SER A 39 12.82 11.62 28.27
N PRO A 40 12.65 10.70 29.24
CA PRO A 40 11.81 10.95 30.41
C PRO A 40 12.36 12.06 31.33
N PHE A 41 13.63 12.44 31.16
CA PHE A 41 14.29 13.52 31.90
C PHE A 41 14.94 14.48 30.89
N PRO A 42 14.21 15.52 30.43
CA PRO A 42 14.77 16.50 29.51
C PRO A 42 15.76 17.41 30.22
N THR A 43 16.88 17.68 29.55
CA THR A 43 17.81 18.74 29.98
C THR A 43 17.14 20.12 29.88
N PRO A 44 17.63 21.16 30.60
CA PRO A 44 17.06 22.51 30.51
C PRO A 44 17.04 23.08 29.08
N LEU A 45 17.98 22.65 28.24
CA LEU A 45 18.02 23.01 26.82
C LEU A 45 16.91 22.29 26.04
N GLU A 46 16.74 20.98 26.23
CA GLU A 46 15.68 20.19 25.61
C GLU A 46 14.29 20.65 26.04
N GLN A 47 14.13 21.13 27.27
CA GLN A 47 12.88 21.69 27.75
C GLN A 47 12.50 22.98 27.01
N LYS A 48 13.49 23.85 26.71
CA LYS A 48 13.26 25.04 25.88
C LYS A 48 12.92 24.67 24.43
N GLU A 49 13.60 23.69 23.87
CA GLU A 49 13.32 23.18 22.52
C GLU A 49 11.93 22.53 22.43
N LEU A 50 11.49 21.83 23.48
CA LEU A 50 10.15 21.24 23.55
C LEU A 50 9.07 22.33 23.57
N GLN A 51 9.23 23.35 24.40
CA GLN A 51 8.31 24.50 24.43
C GLN A 51 8.25 25.22 23.08
N GLN A 52 9.39 25.39 22.40
CA GLN A 52 9.43 25.95 21.06
C GLN A 52 8.74 25.06 20.03
N TYR A 53 8.94 23.74 20.12
CA TYR A 53 8.24 22.77 19.28
C TYR A 53 6.74 22.83 19.48
N GLU A 54 6.24 22.84 20.72
CA GLU A 54 4.81 22.95 21.04
C GLU A 54 4.20 24.23 20.46
N ALA A 55 4.87 25.38 20.65
CA ALA A 55 4.42 26.66 20.11
C ALA A 55 4.36 26.68 18.57
N PHE A 56 5.29 26.01 17.88
CA PHE A 56 5.22 25.84 16.42
C PHE A 56 4.17 24.81 16.00
N HIS A 57 4.03 23.73 16.76
CA HIS A 57 3.09 22.65 16.50
C HIS A 57 1.65 23.17 16.56
N ASP A 58 1.29 23.94 17.59
CA ASP A 58 -0.04 24.54 17.73
C ASP A 58 -0.43 25.40 16.52
N LYS A 59 0.53 26.21 16.02
CA LYS A 59 0.33 27.02 14.81
C LYS A 59 0.12 26.14 13.58
N VAL A 60 0.92 25.11 13.40
CA VAL A 60 0.81 24.16 12.27
C VAL A 60 -0.51 23.38 12.34
N VAL A 61 -0.94 22.96 13.53
CA VAL A 61 -2.22 22.26 13.74
C VAL A 61 -3.40 23.18 13.39
N ALA A 62 -3.38 24.43 13.85
CA ALA A 62 -4.41 25.41 13.50
C ALA A 62 -4.46 25.67 11.98
N GLU A 63 -3.30 25.89 11.34
CA GLU A 63 -3.20 26.06 9.88
C GLU A 63 -3.71 24.84 9.11
N ARG A 64 -3.39 23.63 9.59
CA ARG A 64 -3.87 22.38 8.99
C ARG A 64 -5.38 22.26 9.12
N PHE A 65 -5.95 22.66 10.26
CA PHE A 65 -7.41 22.66 10.45
C PHE A 65 -8.09 23.66 9.51
N GLU A 66 -7.59 24.89 9.43
CA GLU A 66 -8.07 25.89 8.46
C GLU A 66 -7.99 25.38 7.02
N PHE A 67 -6.87 24.74 6.65
CA PHE A 67 -6.68 24.16 5.33
C PHE A 67 -7.70 23.05 5.04
N ILE A 68 -7.87 22.10 5.98
CA ILE A 68 -8.84 21.02 5.83
C ILE A 68 -10.25 21.59 5.69
N HIS A 69 -10.60 22.60 6.49
CA HIS A 69 -11.91 23.24 6.42
C HIS A 69 -12.13 23.94 5.06
N PHE A 70 -11.14 24.70 4.59
CA PHE A 70 -11.17 25.33 3.27
C PHE A 70 -11.34 24.28 2.15
N VAL A 71 -10.56 23.18 2.18
CA VAL A 71 -10.68 22.10 1.20
C VAL A 71 -12.08 21.48 1.25
N LYS A 72 -12.61 21.17 2.43
CA LYS A 72 -13.96 20.61 2.60
C LYS A 72 -15.04 21.50 2.00
N GLN A 73 -15.03 22.81 2.32
CA GLN A 73 -15.97 23.77 1.75
C GLN A 73 -15.88 23.81 0.21
N ARG A 74 -14.67 23.80 -0.33
CA ARG A 74 -14.46 23.80 -1.79
C ARG A 74 -14.90 22.49 -2.44
N CYS A 75 -14.63 21.35 -1.80
CA CYS A 75 -15.10 20.06 -2.27
C CYS A 75 -16.63 20.02 -2.34
N ALA A 76 -17.32 20.56 -1.34
CA ALA A 76 -18.79 20.67 -1.35
C ALA A 76 -19.30 21.53 -2.52
N LEU A 77 -18.63 22.66 -2.82
CA LEU A 77 -18.97 23.52 -3.96
C LEU A 77 -18.67 22.90 -5.33
N THR A 78 -17.81 21.88 -5.39
CA THR A 78 -17.45 21.20 -6.64
C THR A 78 -17.80 19.71 -6.59
N GLN A 79 -18.89 19.35 -5.92
CA GLN A 79 -19.29 17.96 -5.72
C GLN A 79 -19.46 17.21 -7.06
N ASP A 80 -20.03 17.87 -8.07
CA ASP A 80 -20.28 17.29 -9.40
C ASP A 80 -19.01 16.78 -10.10
N ARG A 81 -17.85 17.41 -9.83
CA ARG A 81 -16.57 16.98 -10.41
C ARG A 81 -16.08 15.65 -9.87
N TYR A 82 -16.54 15.24 -8.69
CA TYR A 82 -16.19 13.95 -8.09
C TYR A 82 -17.15 12.83 -8.50
N LEU A 83 -18.28 13.18 -9.12
CA LEU A 83 -19.25 12.21 -9.65
C LEU A 83 -18.87 11.69 -11.04
N VAL A 84 -18.03 12.43 -11.77
CA VAL A 84 -17.67 12.10 -13.16
C VAL A 84 -16.22 11.65 -13.25
N ILE A 85 -16.04 10.40 -13.65
CA ILE A 85 -14.73 9.86 -14.03
C ILE A 85 -14.54 10.09 -15.54
N ASN A 86 -13.33 10.51 -15.94
CA ASN A 86 -12.99 10.61 -17.36
C ASN A 86 -13.23 9.24 -18.05
N PRO A 87 -13.98 9.17 -19.18
CA PRO A 87 -14.29 7.91 -19.86
C PRO A 87 -13.07 7.05 -20.19
N ASP A 88 -11.94 7.65 -20.60
CA ASP A 88 -10.71 6.93 -20.92
C ASP A 88 -10.05 6.32 -19.68
N VAL A 89 -10.10 7.06 -18.56
CA VAL A 89 -9.63 6.58 -17.25
C VAL A 89 -10.54 5.45 -16.76
N LYS A 90 -11.86 5.62 -16.88
CA LYS A 90 -12.83 4.59 -16.52
C LYS A 90 -12.59 3.30 -17.31
N LYS A 91 -12.43 3.40 -18.64
CA LYS A 91 -12.13 2.27 -19.52
C LYS A 91 -10.86 1.54 -19.08
N TYR A 92 -9.78 2.29 -18.78
CA TYR A 92 -8.53 1.71 -18.29
C TYR A 92 -8.69 1.01 -16.93
N ILE A 93 -9.41 1.64 -15.98
CA ILE A 93 -9.69 1.05 -14.67
C ILE A 93 -10.49 -0.25 -14.80
N GLU A 94 -11.52 -0.25 -15.66
CA GLU A 94 -12.34 -1.43 -15.93
C GLU A 94 -11.51 -2.56 -16.53
N GLU A 95 -10.64 -2.28 -17.51
CA GLU A 95 -9.74 -3.29 -18.08
C GLU A 95 -8.75 -3.86 -17.05
N MET A 96 -8.14 -2.99 -16.24
CA MET A 96 -7.27 -3.40 -15.12
C MET A 96 -8.02 -4.25 -14.09
N TRP A 97 -9.28 -3.91 -13.82
CA TRP A 97 -10.12 -4.65 -12.88
C TRP A 97 -10.50 -6.02 -13.42
N GLN A 98 -10.92 -6.11 -14.70
CA GLN A 98 -11.20 -7.38 -15.36
C GLN A 98 -9.98 -8.31 -15.35
N HIS A 99 -8.78 -7.76 -15.58
CA HIS A 99 -7.56 -8.55 -15.45
C HIS A 99 -7.32 -9.05 -14.01
N ARG A 100 -7.58 -8.21 -13.00
CA ARG A 100 -7.45 -8.66 -11.60
C ARG A 100 -8.45 -9.78 -11.28
N LEU A 101 -9.66 -9.69 -11.81
CA LEU A 101 -10.70 -10.72 -11.65
C LEU A 101 -10.34 -12.02 -12.37
N SER A 102 -9.71 -11.96 -13.55
CA SER A 102 -9.26 -13.18 -14.27
C SER A 102 -8.20 -13.97 -13.51
N ARG A 103 -7.52 -13.38 -12.52
CA ARG A 103 -6.66 -14.15 -11.60
C ARG A 103 -7.46 -15.12 -10.73
N ALA A 104 -8.71 -14.79 -10.40
CA ALA A 104 -9.57 -15.65 -9.59
C ALA A 104 -10.03 -16.89 -10.39
N SER A 105 -10.20 -16.77 -11.71
CA SER A 105 -10.62 -17.90 -12.55
C SER A 105 -9.55 -18.99 -12.72
N LYS A 106 -8.32 -18.77 -12.23
CA LYS A 106 -7.27 -19.80 -12.19
C LYS A 106 -7.49 -20.82 -11.08
N TYR A 107 -8.33 -20.50 -10.10
CA TYR A 107 -8.62 -21.37 -8.96
C TYR A 107 -9.87 -22.21 -9.22
N PRO A 108 -10.01 -23.40 -8.60
CA PRO A 108 -11.24 -24.18 -8.62
C PRO A 108 -12.47 -23.34 -8.30
N ALA A 109 -13.60 -23.65 -8.96
CA ALA A 109 -14.85 -22.91 -8.77
C ALA A 109 -15.51 -23.20 -7.42
N ASP A 110 -15.38 -24.44 -6.94
CA ASP A 110 -16.10 -24.94 -5.78
C ASP A 110 -15.12 -25.34 -4.67
N TYR A 111 -15.45 -24.96 -3.44
CA TYR A 111 -14.69 -25.29 -2.23
C TYR A 111 -15.65 -25.76 -1.13
N GLU A 112 -15.24 -26.79 -0.40
CA GLU A 112 -15.93 -27.23 0.80
C GLU A 112 -15.30 -26.61 2.05
N PRO A 113 -16.11 -26.04 2.98
CA PRO A 113 -15.60 -25.54 4.24
C PRO A 113 -14.98 -26.68 5.07
N LEU A 114 -13.65 -26.66 5.23
CA LEU A 114 -12.96 -27.69 6.02
C LEU A 114 -13.02 -27.40 7.53
N ARG A 115 -12.66 -26.17 7.94
CA ARG A 115 -12.58 -25.77 9.34
C ARG A 115 -12.58 -24.25 9.48
N LEU A 116 -13.19 -23.75 10.55
CA LEU A 116 -13.07 -22.36 10.97
C LEU A 116 -11.90 -22.21 11.95
N LEU A 117 -10.98 -21.30 11.66
CA LEU A 117 -9.82 -21.00 12.50
C LEU A 117 -9.90 -19.54 12.98
N PRO A 118 -9.69 -19.26 14.28
CA PRO A 118 -9.65 -17.89 14.76
C PRO A 118 -8.37 -17.20 14.25
N LEU A 119 -8.50 -15.98 13.74
CA LEU A 119 -7.36 -15.15 13.35
C LEU A 119 -6.52 -14.71 14.56
N VAL A 120 -7.14 -14.57 15.74
CA VAL A 120 -6.45 -14.18 16.96
C VAL A 120 -5.93 -15.40 17.69
N TYR A 121 -4.61 -15.49 17.80
CA TYR A 121 -3.96 -16.48 18.64
C TYR A 121 -4.23 -16.17 20.12
N SER A 122 -4.95 -17.06 20.80
CA SER A 122 -5.44 -16.82 22.18
C SER A 122 -4.69 -17.62 23.25
N ASP A 123 -3.76 -18.50 22.86
CA ASP A 123 -3.02 -19.34 23.82
C ASP A 123 -1.87 -18.57 24.47
N LYS A 124 -2.09 -18.10 25.70
CA LYS A 124 -1.07 -17.39 26.50
C LYS A 124 0.04 -18.31 27.01
N LYS A 125 -0.16 -19.65 27.03
CA LYS A 125 0.81 -20.61 27.56
C LYS A 125 1.94 -20.91 26.58
N LYS A 126 1.70 -20.71 25.28
CA LYS A 126 2.67 -20.93 24.20
C LYS A 126 2.84 -19.65 23.38
N PRO A 127 3.56 -18.63 23.89
CA PRO A 127 3.74 -17.39 23.16
C PRO A 127 4.48 -17.68 21.83
N VAL A 128 3.91 -17.18 20.73
CA VAL A 128 4.55 -17.25 19.41
C VAL A 128 5.56 -16.10 19.33
N VAL A 129 6.83 -16.43 19.24
CA VAL A 129 7.92 -15.46 19.06
C VAL A 129 8.42 -15.55 17.63
N MET A 130 8.33 -14.44 16.88
CA MET A 130 8.99 -14.34 15.58
C MET A 130 10.45 -14.01 15.79
N LYS A 131 11.34 -14.89 15.32
CA LYS A 131 12.78 -14.66 15.26
C LYS A 131 13.20 -14.59 13.81
N LEU A 132 14.03 -13.60 13.49
CA LEU A 132 14.71 -13.53 12.21
C LEU A 132 15.88 -14.50 12.28
N GLU A 133 15.78 -15.62 11.58
CA GLU A 133 16.88 -16.58 11.48
C GLU A 133 17.97 -16.03 10.55
N GLU A 134 17.60 -15.71 9.30
CA GLU A 134 18.54 -15.28 8.28
C GLU A 134 17.90 -14.31 7.28
N ASN A 135 18.73 -13.49 6.64
CA ASN A 135 18.35 -12.74 5.44
C ASN A 135 18.72 -13.57 4.21
N LEU A 136 17.74 -13.95 3.40
CA LEU A 136 17.98 -14.70 2.18
C LEU A 136 18.75 -13.84 1.15
N LEU A 137 19.63 -14.48 0.40
CA LEU A 137 20.42 -13.83 -0.65
C LEU A 137 19.49 -13.27 -1.74
N GLU A 138 19.66 -12.00 -2.09
CA GLU A 138 18.91 -11.36 -3.16
C GLU A 138 19.33 -11.94 -4.52
N VAL A 139 18.48 -12.78 -5.12
CA VAL A 139 18.73 -13.36 -6.45
C VAL A 139 17.80 -12.71 -7.47
N GLY A 140 18.39 -12.20 -8.54
CA GLY A 140 17.68 -11.61 -9.69
C GLY A 140 17.96 -10.13 -9.88
N SER A 141 17.25 -9.53 -10.82
CA SER A 141 17.33 -8.09 -11.10
C SER A 141 16.26 -7.37 -10.29
N ILE A 142 16.66 -6.56 -9.31
CA ILE A 142 15.74 -5.75 -8.50
C ILE A 142 15.43 -4.47 -9.29
N PRO A 143 14.15 -4.11 -9.48
CA PRO A 143 13.78 -2.92 -10.21
C PRO A 143 14.08 -1.72 -9.30
N PHE A 144 15.06 -0.91 -9.70
CA PHE A 144 15.35 0.33 -9.00
C PHE A 144 14.21 1.34 -9.21
N ILE A 145 13.62 1.81 -8.11
CA ILE A 145 12.63 2.88 -8.14
C ILE A 145 13.38 4.21 -8.18
N PHE A 146 13.41 4.85 -9.35
CA PHE A 146 13.85 6.23 -9.47
C PHE A 146 12.72 7.16 -9.02
N LEU A 147 12.88 7.75 -7.83
CA LEU A 147 11.97 8.80 -7.39
C LEU A 147 12.04 9.99 -8.35
N PRO A 148 10.90 10.50 -8.85
CA PRO A 148 10.91 11.61 -9.79
C PRO A 148 11.49 12.86 -9.11
N LYS A 149 12.41 13.54 -9.79
CA LYS A 149 12.87 14.87 -9.35
C LYS A 149 11.75 15.88 -9.66
N PHE A 150 11.15 16.47 -8.63
CA PHE A 150 10.05 17.43 -8.75
C PHE A 150 10.51 18.83 -9.23
N LYS A 151 11.36 18.89 -10.26
CA LYS A 151 11.84 20.16 -10.84
C LYS A 151 10.81 20.79 -11.78
N ASN A 152 9.98 19.97 -12.42
CA ASN A 152 8.98 20.39 -13.39
C ASN A 152 7.58 19.90 -12.96
N PRO A 153 6.50 20.56 -13.42
CA PRO A 153 5.14 20.07 -13.23
C PRO A 153 4.98 18.67 -13.82
N ILE A 154 4.61 17.71 -13.00
CA ILE A 154 4.32 16.34 -13.44
C ILE A 154 2.87 16.29 -13.90
N HIS A 155 2.65 16.00 -15.18
CA HIS A 155 1.32 15.77 -15.73
C HIS A 155 0.98 14.29 -15.67
N ILE A 156 -0.09 13.94 -14.95
CA ILE A 156 -0.64 12.58 -14.93
C ILE A 156 -1.43 12.41 -16.24
N PRO A 157 -1.08 11.43 -17.09
CA PRO A 157 -1.84 11.18 -18.31
C PRO A 157 -3.24 10.70 -17.96
N THR A 158 -4.26 11.28 -18.60
CA THR A 158 -5.65 10.82 -18.50
C THR A 158 -6.13 10.12 -19.77
N ASP A 159 -5.27 10.07 -20.80
CA ASP A 159 -5.53 9.41 -22.08
C ASP A 159 -5.27 7.91 -21.96
N TYR A 160 -6.21 7.11 -22.44
CA TYR A 160 -6.18 5.64 -22.34
C TYR A 160 -4.89 5.07 -22.95
N SER A 161 -4.51 5.52 -24.15
CA SER A 161 -3.36 4.99 -24.89
C SER A 161 -2.05 5.21 -24.14
N ARG A 162 -1.88 6.41 -23.57
CA ARG A 162 -0.70 6.76 -22.76
C ARG A 162 -0.66 6.00 -21.43
N MET A 163 -1.81 5.83 -20.77
CA MET A 163 -1.89 5.05 -19.53
C MET A 163 -1.55 3.58 -19.79
N ARG A 164 -2.13 2.96 -20.82
CA ARG A 164 -1.85 1.58 -21.21
C ARG A 164 -0.41 1.37 -21.63
N ALA A 165 0.17 2.27 -22.43
CA ALA A 165 1.57 2.16 -22.84
C ALA A 165 2.55 2.24 -21.66
N ARG A 166 2.25 3.08 -20.66
CA ARG A 166 3.11 3.27 -19.48
C ARG A 166 2.89 2.19 -18.42
N PHE A 167 1.65 1.75 -18.24
CA PHE A 167 1.21 0.82 -17.21
C PHE A 167 0.30 -0.23 -17.86
N PRO A 168 0.86 -1.21 -18.60
CA PRO A 168 0.05 -2.20 -19.28
C PRO A 168 -0.73 -3.06 -18.29
N PRO A 169 -2.00 -3.40 -18.60
CA PRO A 169 -2.68 -4.52 -17.98
C PRO A 169 -1.83 -5.78 -18.11
N GLU A 170 -1.80 -6.60 -17.07
CA GLU A 170 -0.86 -7.71 -16.85
C GLU A 170 -0.83 -8.80 -17.97
N SER A 171 -1.71 -8.74 -18.98
CA SER A 171 -1.82 -9.74 -20.06
C SER A 171 -0.75 -9.62 -21.15
N ASP A 172 -0.15 -8.45 -21.34
CA ASP A 172 0.76 -8.21 -22.47
C ASP A 172 2.20 -8.59 -22.14
N GLY A 173 2.45 -9.82 -21.64
CA GLY A 173 3.78 -10.46 -21.57
C GLY A 173 4.96 -9.64 -21.01
N THR A 174 4.72 -8.52 -20.32
CA THR A 174 5.73 -7.47 -20.14
C THR A 174 6.28 -7.45 -18.72
N ARG A 175 7.51 -7.96 -18.62
CA ARG A 175 8.65 -7.46 -17.82
C ARG A 175 8.59 -7.45 -16.31
N ASN A 176 7.44 -7.65 -15.66
CA ASN A 176 7.36 -7.60 -14.19
C ASN A 176 7.09 -8.98 -13.59
N THR A 177 8.15 -9.76 -13.43
CA THR A 177 8.17 -10.98 -12.59
C THR A 177 7.61 -10.72 -11.18
N PHE A 178 7.65 -9.47 -10.69
CA PHE A 178 7.14 -9.02 -9.38
C PHE A 178 5.62 -9.11 -9.19
N LYS A 179 4.86 -9.57 -10.18
CA LYS A 179 3.39 -9.67 -10.11
C LYS A 179 2.86 -11.10 -10.16
N ILE A 180 3.72 -12.10 -10.36
CA ILE A 180 3.29 -13.49 -10.30
C ILE A 180 2.92 -13.89 -8.86
N PRO A 181 2.00 -14.83 -8.67
CA PRO A 181 1.77 -15.42 -7.35
C PRO A 181 3.07 -16.07 -6.83
N VAL A 182 3.29 -16.02 -5.51
CA VAL A 182 4.52 -16.57 -4.90
C VAL A 182 4.65 -18.08 -5.13
N SER A 183 3.54 -18.78 -5.31
CA SER A 183 3.51 -20.18 -5.71
C SER A 183 4.06 -20.46 -7.12
N GLU A 184 4.13 -19.44 -7.99
CA GLU A 184 4.66 -19.55 -9.36
C GLU A 184 6.09 -19.00 -9.47
N ASP A 185 6.64 -18.47 -8.37
CA ASP A 185 7.99 -17.90 -8.32
C ASP A 185 9.05 -19.00 -8.13
N LYS A 186 9.86 -19.21 -9.18
CA LYS A 186 10.94 -20.22 -9.19
C LYS A 186 12.05 -19.93 -8.18
N ASN A 187 12.33 -18.66 -7.90
CA ASN A 187 13.34 -18.29 -6.90
C ASN A 187 12.80 -18.63 -5.51
N ALA A 188 11.55 -18.24 -5.22
CA ALA A 188 10.90 -18.58 -3.95
C ALA A 188 10.85 -20.10 -3.73
N GLU A 189 10.56 -20.86 -4.79
CA GLU A 189 10.56 -22.33 -4.76
C GLU A 189 11.95 -22.90 -4.46
N THR A 190 12.99 -22.42 -5.15
CA THR A 190 14.38 -22.88 -4.95
C THR A 190 14.84 -22.65 -3.50
N PHE A 191 14.57 -21.46 -2.96
CA PHE A 191 14.92 -21.14 -1.57
C PHE A 191 14.11 -21.95 -0.56
N ALA A 192 12.82 -22.17 -0.81
CA ALA A 192 11.99 -22.92 0.11
C ALA A 192 12.43 -24.39 0.22
N VAL A 193 12.77 -25.01 -0.91
CA VAL A 193 13.27 -26.40 -0.93
C VAL A 193 14.67 -26.48 -0.33
N ALA A 194 15.59 -25.58 -0.70
CA ALA A 194 16.96 -25.59 -0.19
C ALA A 194 17.03 -25.33 1.34
N GLY A 195 16.20 -24.41 1.83
CA GLY A 195 16.14 -24.06 3.25
C GLY A 195 15.22 -24.93 4.10
N GLY A 196 14.52 -25.92 3.50
CA GLY A 196 13.55 -26.75 4.23
C GLY A 196 12.39 -25.95 4.85
N VAL A 197 11.96 -24.89 4.18
CA VAL A 197 10.93 -23.97 4.66
C VAL A 197 9.54 -24.60 4.52
N HIS A 198 8.73 -24.50 5.56
CA HIS A 198 7.36 -25.06 5.56
C HIS A 198 6.33 -24.10 4.94
N VAL A 199 6.52 -22.78 5.08
CA VAL A 199 5.56 -21.76 4.66
C VAL A 199 6.27 -20.62 3.95
N VAL A 200 5.78 -20.27 2.77
CA VAL A 200 6.25 -19.14 1.96
C VAL A 200 5.10 -18.16 1.78
N ILE A 201 5.32 -16.89 2.10
CA ILE A 201 4.29 -15.85 2.03
C ILE A 201 4.80 -14.62 1.29
N SER A 202 3.97 -14.09 0.38
CA SER A 202 4.29 -12.80 -0.26
C SER A 202 4.10 -11.64 0.72
N SER A 203 4.88 -10.56 0.56
CA SER A 203 4.69 -9.32 1.34
C SER A 203 3.26 -8.77 1.26
N SER A 204 2.61 -8.93 0.10
CA SER A 204 1.23 -8.51 -0.10
C SER A 204 0.21 -9.36 0.66
N ALA A 205 0.44 -10.67 0.78
CA ALA A 205 -0.38 -11.57 1.59
C ALA A 205 -0.19 -11.31 3.08
N LEU A 206 1.08 -11.16 3.51
CA LEU A 206 1.41 -10.83 4.89
C LEU A 206 0.74 -9.52 5.33
N LYS A 207 0.85 -8.47 4.51
CA LYS A 207 0.17 -7.19 4.75
C LYS A 207 -1.34 -7.36 4.91
N ARG A 208 -1.98 -8.23 4.13
CA ARG A 208 -3.43 -8.43 4.20
C ARG A 208 -3.86 -9.07 5.51
N ILE A 209 -3.06 -10.01 6.01
CA ILE A 209 -3.30 -10.65 7.31
C ILE A 209 -3.07 -9.65 8.45
N THR A 210 -2.01 -8.85 8.39
CA THR A 210 -1.65 -7.93 9.48
C THR A 210 -2.49 -6.64 9.51
N ASP A 211 -3.01 -6.19 8.37
CA ASP A 211 -3.85 -4.98 8.24
C ASP A 211 -5.33 -5.23 8.63
N ASN A 212 -5.67 -6.43 9.10
CA ASN A 212 -7.00 -6.77 9.61
C ASN A 212 -6.89 -7.22 11.08
N HIS A 213 -6.99 -6.27 12.00
CA HIS A 213 -6.70 -6.47 13.41
C HIS A 213 -7.91 -6.16 14.31
N PRO A 214 -7.93 -6.69 15.56
CA PRO A 214 -8.95 -6.34 16.56
C PRO A 214 -9.03 -4.82 16.82
N PRO A 215 -10.20 -4.29 17.19
CA PRO A 215 -11.42 -5.02 17.59
C PRO A 215 -12.40 -5.35 16.45
N ASN A 216 -12.31 -4.68 15.30
CA ASN A 216 -13.43 -4.63 14.36
C ASN A 216 -13.36 -5.62 13.18
N PHE A 217 -12.16 -6.12 12.79
CA PHE A 217 -11.97 -7.00 11.62
C PHE A 217 -12.79 -6.59 10.39
N GLU A 218 -12.72 -5.32 10.00
CA GLU A 218 -13.65 -4.68 9.06
C GLU A 218 -13.55 -5.21 7.62
N LYS A 219 -12.48 -5.96 7.29
CA LYS A 219 -12.17 -6.40 5.93
C LYS A 219 -12.32 -7.91 5.81
N ALA A 220 -13.21 -8.34 4.92
CA ALA A 220 -13.25 -9.71 4.42
C ALA A 220 -12.33 -9.87 3.20
N TRP A 221 -11.60 -10.98 3.13
CA TRP A 221 -10.70 -11.29 2.03
C TRP A 221 -10.60 -12.80 1.82
N ASP A 222 -10.42 -13.20 0.55
CA ASP A 222 -10.15 -14.58 0.17
C ASP A 222 -8.65 -14.71 -0.15
N LEU A 223 -7.94 -15.58 0.59
CA LEU A 223 -6.49 -15.77 0.45
C LEU A 223 -6.18 -17.18 -0.07
N PRO A 224 -5.71 -17.32 -1.32
CA PRO A 224 -5.41 -18.63 -1.87
C PRO A 224 -4.18 -19.26 -1.21
N VAL A 225 -4.32 -20.54 -0.85
CA VAL A 225 -3.26 -21.36 -0.25
C VAL A 225 -2.95 -22.51 -1.20
N ILE A 226 -1.70 -22.66 -1.61
CA ILE A 226 -1.25 -23.75 -2.49
C ILE A 226 -0.23 -24.59 -1.76
N VAL A 227 -0.48 -25.90 -1.67
CA VAL A 227 0.48 -26.86 -1.09
C VAL A 227 1.17 -27.58 -2.23
N LYS A 228 2.50 -27.56 -2.24
CA LYS A 228 3.33 -28.31 -3.19
C LYS A 228 4.21 -29.32 -2.46
N GLU A 229 4.40 -30.47 -3.08
CA GLU A 229 5.26 -31.53 -2.57
C GLU A 229 6.51 -31.65 -3.43
N TYR A 230 7.68 -31.69 -2.78
CA TYR A 230 8.99 -31.77 -3.42
C TYR A 230 9.72 -33.03 -2.96
N LYS A 231 10.36 -33.72 -3.90
CA LYS A 231 11.22 -34.86 -3.60
C LYS A 231 12.64 -34.37 -3.35
N GLN A 232 13.16 -34.61 -2.15
CA GLN A 232 14.56 -34.35 -1.83
C GLN A 232 15.42 -35.59 -2.13
N CYS A 233 16.73 -35.40 -2.29
CA CYS A 233 17.69 -36.47 -2.66
C CYS A 233 17.62 -37.71 -1.75
N ASP A 234 17.18 -37.57 -0.50
CA ASP A 234 17.07 -38.66 0.49
C ASP A 234 15.71 -39.39 0.48
N ASN A 235 14.95 -39.30 -0.61
CA ASN A 235 13.59 -39.87 -0.72
C ASN A 235 12.57 -39.29 0.30
N LYS A 236 12.95 -38.23 1.01
CA LYS A 236 12.05 -37.45 1.88
C LYS A 236 11.21 -36.51 1.04
N VAL A 237 9.90 -36.52 1.29
CA VAL A 237 8.95 -35.59 0.67
C VAL A 237 8.82 -34.37 1.56
N VAL A 238 9.20 -33.21 1.05
CA VAL A 238 9.01 -31.92 1.72
C VAL A 238 7.74 -31.28 1.20
N LYS A 239 6.84 -30.89 2.10
CA LYS A 239 5.62 -30.15 1.76
C LYS A 239 5.82 -28.68 2.08
N VAL A 240 5.61 -27.82 1.09
CA VAL A 240 5.73 -26.37 1.24
C VAL A 240 4.37 -25.73 0.97
N VAL A 241 3.94 -24.88 1.89
CA VAL A 241 2.68 -24.13 1.82
C VAL A 241 2.97 -22.73 1.30
N TYR A 242 2.38 -22.36 0.16
CA TYR A 242 2.49 -21.04 -0.45
C TYR A 242 1.22 -20.22 -0.21
N LEU A 243 1.40 -19.05 0.40
CA LEU A 243 0.34 -18.06 0.64
C LEU A 243 0.39 -16.99 -0.44
N ASN A 244 -0.50 -17.15 -1.43
CA ASN A 244 -0.60 -16.23 -2.55
C ASN A 244 -1.29 -14.92 -2.15
N LYS A 245 -1.17 -13.92 -3.01
CA LYS A 245 -1.83 -12.62 -2.81
C LYS A 245 -3.35 -12.78 -2.78
N ALA A 246 -4.00 -12.10 -1.84
CA ALA A 246 -5.45 -12.05 -1.70
C ALA A 246 -6.15 -11.76 -3.03
N LEU A 247 -7.29 -12.42 -3.23
CA LEU A 247 -8.16 -12.19 -4.38
C LEU A 247 -8.78 -10.79 -4.32
N PRO A 248 -9.19 -10.23 -5.47
CA PRO A 248 -9.90 -8.96 -5.49
C PRO A 248 -11.19 -9.05 -4.66
N PRO A 249 -11.60 -7.98 -3.98
CA PRO A 249 -12.86 -7.98 -3.24
C PRO A 249 -14.05 -8.22 -4.17
N LYS A 250 -15.07 -8.93 -3.67
CA LYS A 250 -16.30 -9.26 -4.41
C LYS A 250 -17.06 -8.01 -4.89
N CYS A 251 -16.94 -6.91 -4.15
CA CYS A 251 -17.49 -5.61 -4.53
C CYS A 251 -16.47 -4.51 -4.24
N LEU A 252 -16.32 -3.56 -5.17
CA LEU A 252 -15.59 -2.33 -4.94
C LEU A 252 -16.55 -1.24 -4.46
N THR A 253 -16.18 -0.53 -3.40
CA THR A 253 -16.85 0.70 -2.98
C THR A 253 -16.65 1.80 -4.05
N THR A 254 -17.52 2.81 -4.07
CA THR A 254 -17.39 3.97 -4.98
C THR A 254 -16.06 4.70 -4.77
N VAL A 255 -15.54 4.73 -3.54
CA VAL A 255 -14.24 5.31 -3.22
C VAL A 255 -13.11 4.49 -3.85
N GLU A 256 -13.12 3.17 -3.69
CA GLU A 256 -12.10 2.28 -4.28
C GLU A 256 -12.10 2.31 -5.81
N LYS A 257 -13.24 2.58 -6.46
CA LYS A 257 -13.30 2.80 -7.91
C LYS A 257 -12.64 4.12 -8.35
N ASN A 258 -12.56 5.09 -7.44
CA ASN A 258 -12.04 6.44 -7.68
C ASN A 258 -10.59 6.64 -7.22
N THR A 259 -9.96 5.62 -6.61
CA THR A 259 -8.61 5.69 -6.01
C THR A 259 -7.64 4.77 -6.74
#